data_AF-A0A7S4C1I1-F1
#
_entry.id   AF-A0A7S4C1I1-F1
#
_cell.length_a   1.000
_cell.length_b   1.000
_cell.length_c   1.000
_cell.angle_alpha   90.00
_cell.angle_beta   90.00
_cell.angle_gamma   90.00
#
_symmetry.space_group_name_H-M   'P 1'
#
loop_
_entity.id
_entity.type
_entity.pdbx_description
1 polymer ?
#
loop_
_entity_poly.entity_id
_entity_poly.type
_entity_poly.pdbx_seq_one_letter_code
_entity_poly.pdbx_strand_id
1 'polypeptide(L)'
;GALAATLCSLVPLQALDSFVQNKALHGKTWPGLLEALSVSVHELVDPPPQEGQRADRFKNLRRDPSEGQSQDAPLVITEQSVIAASDRLFIGATPCKTGRHMLLSRFRSRHDLAKCLLASCAIPRSAHPFDLLRNERSPATYPEVDGVIVPPECAWDVAAAAAQMRPADGSLPYSPHGIPCVDGGLSAAAPMPPLELQVHTLSVTPISGPQGCVSASDAQRTAHYHLCPIDTSVRVPLIAPRLAGMRCYLSVDNLQAAAQSLGPSHATMRHWYSRGCEDAERFLAATPEPPE
;
A
#
# COMPACT_ATOMS: atom_id res chain seq x y z
N GLY A 1 -3.13 -1.41 0.66
CA GLY A 1 -1.97 -2.18 1.15
C GLY A 1 -1.22 -1.43 2.23
N ALA A 2 -0.42 -0.43 1.85
CA ALA A 2 0.51 0.26 2.74
C ALA A 2 -0.13 0.81 4.04
N LEU A 3 -1.29 1.46 3.95
CA LEU A 3 -2.00 1.97 5.14
C LEU A 3 -2.33 0.87 6.15
N ALA A 4 -2.80 -0.29 5.67
CA ALA A 4 -3.15 -1.42 6.53
C ALA A 4 -1.89 -2.02 7.19
N ALA A 5 -0.81 -2.19 6.42
CA ALA A 5 0.46 -2.69 6.94
C ALA A 5 1.02 -1.76 8.04
N THR A 6 0.95 -0.44 7.83
CA THR A 6 1.35 0.55 8.85
C THR A 6 0.51 0.45 10.11
N LEU A 7 -0.82 0.37 9.97
CA LEU A 7 -1.72 0.25 11.12
C LEU A 7 -1.40 -1.02 11.92
N CYS A 8 -1.29 -2.18 11.27
CA CYS A 8 -0.93 -3.42 11.94
C CYS A 8 0.47 -3.39 12.61
N SER A 9 1.39 -2.58 12.08
CA SER A 9 2.77 -2.51 12.59
C SER A 9 2.94 -1.52 13.75
N LEU A 10 2.15 -0.44 13.76
CA LEU A 10 2.36 0.70 14.66
C LEU A 10 1.23 0.91 15.67
N VAL A 11 0.03 0.40 15.39
CA VAL A 11 -1.14 0.58 16.25
C VAL A 11 -1.31 -0.63 17.15
N PRO A 12 -1.40 -0.45 18.48
CA PRO A 12 -1.72 -1.54 19.39
C PRO A 12 -3.03 -2.23 19.00
N LEU A 13 -3.10 -3.55 19.11
CA LEU A 13 -4.27 -4.34 18.69
C LEU A 13 -5.59 -3.82 19.28
N GLN A 14 -5.57 -3.38 20.53
CA GLN A 14 -6.73 -2.83 21.24
C GLN A 14 -7.27 -1.53 20.60
N ALA A 15 -6.38 -0.72 20.05
CA ALA A 15 -6.73 0.53 19.37
C ALA A 15 -7.04 0.34 17.88
N LEU A 16 -6.62 -0.80 17.30
CA LEU A 16 -6.82 -1.10 15.88
C LEU A 16 -8.31 -1.28 15.57
N ASP A 17 -9.06 -1.98 16.41
CA ASP A 17 -10.50 -2.16 16.20
C ASP A 17 -11.24 -0.82 16.25
N SER A 18 -11.02 -0.01 17.30
CA SER A 18 -11.58 1.35 17.38
C SER A 18 -11.21 2.20 16.17
N PHE A 19 -9.97 2.13 15.69
CA PHE A 19 -9.56 2.85 14.48
C PHE A 19 -10.34 2.37 13.24
N VAL A 20 -10.47 1.05 13.07
CA VAL A 20 -11.22 0.48 11.93
C VAL A 20 -12.67 0.94 11.98
N GLN A 21 -13.33 0.79 13.12
CA GLN A 21 -14.74 1.15 13.31
C GLN A 21 -14.96 2.65 13.11
N ASN A 22 -14.17 3.49 13.78
CA ASN A 22 -14.44 4.94 13.86
C ASN A 22 -13.84 5.73 12.69
N LYS A 23 -12.82 5.18 12.00
CA LYS A 23 -12.12 5.89 10.91
C LYS A 23 -12.18 5.12 9.60
N ALA A 24 -11.71 3.87 9.56
CA ALA A 24 -11.51 3.17 8.30
C ALA A 24 -12.83 2.85 7.58
N LEU A 25 -13.82 2.31 8.30
CA LEU A 25 -15.16 2.05 7.77
C LEU A 25 -15.91 3.33 7.36
N HIS A 26 -15.37 4.49 7.75
CA HIS A 26 -15.87 5.81 7.39
C HIS A 26 -15.13 6.47 6.22
N GLY A 27 -14.22 5.74 5.55
CA GLY A 27 -13.40 6.30 4.48
C GLY A 27 -12.39 7.33 4.99
N LYS A 28 -12.17 7.38 6.31
CA LYS A 28 -11.27 8.33 6.99
C LYS A 28 -9.95 7.69 7.38
N THR A 29 -9.57 6.57 6.77
CA THR A 29 -8.30 5.87 7.04
C THR A 29 -7.09 6.80 6.92
N TRP A 30 -6.98 7.53 5.81
CA TRP A 30 -5.85 8.43 5.59
C TRP A 30 -5.80 9.61 6.56
N PRO A 31 -6.85 10.46 6.68
CA PRO A 31 -6.83 11.55 7.65
C PRO A 31 -6.70 11.07 9.10
N GLY A 32 -7.31 9.94 9.46
CA GLY A 32 -7.16 9.35 10.79
C GLY A 32 -5.72 8.90 11.07
N LEU A 33 -5.01 8.36 10.07
CA LEU A 33 -3.61 7.99 10.22
C LEU A 33 -2.69 9.20 10.31
N LEU A 34 -2.94 10.26 9.52
CA LEU A 34 -2.19 11.51 9.63
C LEU A 34 -2.39 12.21 10.97
N GLU A 35 -3.63 12.20 11.49
CA GLU A 35 -3.95 12.66 12.85
C GLU A 35 -3.14 11.86 13.89
N ALA A 36 -3.11 10.53 13.76
CA ALA A 36 -2.34 9.66 14.66
C ALA A 36 -0.83 9.90 14.57
N LEU A 37 -0.30 10.22 13.39
CA LEU A 37 1.10 10.62 13.19
C LEU A 37 1.38 12.07 13.59
N SER A 38 0.35 12.88 13.88
CA SER A 38 0.44 14.33 14.06
C SER A 38 1.16 15.04 12.91
N VAL A 39 0.88 14.64 11.67
CA VAL A 39 1.44 15.24 10.45
C VAL A 39 0.34 15.96 9.67
N SER A 40 0.60 17.18 9.24
CA SER A 40 -0.35 17.93 8.41
C SER A 40 -0.18 17.57 6.93
N VAL A 41 -1.28 17.46 6.19
CA VAL A 41 -1.24 17.24 4.73
C VAL A 41 -0.42 18.31 4.01
N HIS A 42 -0.47 19.56 4.51
CA HIS A 42 0.28 20.67 3.93
C HIS A 42 1.81 20.50 4.04
N GLU A 43 2.28 19.77 5.04
CA GLU A 43 3.70 19.49 5.23
C GLU A 43 4.22 18.44 4.23
N LEU A 44 3.33 17.68 3.59
CA LEU A 44 3.69 16.57 2.69
C LEU A 44 3.86 16.98 1.23
N VAL A 45 3.55 18.23 0.86
CA VAL A 45 3.56 18.71 -0.53
C VAL A 45 4.81 19.55 -0.79
N ASP A 46 5.75 19.01 -1.60
CA ASP A 46 6.99 19.67 -2.02
C ASP A 46 7.01 19.95 -3.54
N PRO A 47 7.42 21.14 -4.01
CA PRO A 47 7.47 22.42 -3.28
C PRO A 47 6.05 22.88 -2.89
N PRO A 48 5.90 23.86 -1.97
CA PRO A 48 4.59 24.45 -1.70
C PRO A 48 3.95 24.89 -3.02
N PRO A 49 2.65 24.58 -3.25
CA PRO A 49 2.01 24.84 -4.53
C PRO A 49 2.17 26.31 -4.90
N GLN A 50 2.76 26.59 -6.06
CA GLN A 50 2.80 27.95 -6.60
C GLN A 50 1.36 28.46 -6.72
N GLU A 51 1.11 29.70 -6.27
CA GLU A 51 -0.19 30.37 -6.35
C GLU A 51 -0.77 30.23 -7.77
N GLY A 52 -1.75 29.35 -7.94
CA GLY A 52 -2.40 29.06 -9.22
C GLY A 52 -2.39 27.59 -9.66
N GLN A 53 -1.52 26.73 -9.11
CA GLN A 53 -1.53 25.29 -9.42
C GLN A 53 -1.93 24.44 -8.21
N ARG A 54 -3.16 23.90 -8.28
CA ARG A 54 -3.70 22.76 -7.52
C ARG A 54 -3.81 22.88 -5.99
N ALA A 55 -5.01 23.28 -5.56
CA ALA A 55 -5.56 22.92 -4.25
C ALA A 55 -6.66 21.83 -4.32
N ASP A 56 -7.10 21.41 -5.51
CA ASP A 56 -8.31 20.56 -5.61
C ASP A 56 -8.11 19.10 -5.20
N ARG A 57 -6.87 18.58 -5.24
CA ARG A 57 -6.63 17.15 -4.98
C ARG A 57 -6.84 16.74 -3.52
N PHE A 58 -6.78 17.69 -2.58
CA PHE A 58 -6.92 17.44 -1.14
C PHE A 58 -8.07 18.24 -0.48
N LYS A 59 -8.85 19.01 -1.25
CA LYS A 59 -9.99 19.78 -0.71
C LYS A 59 -11.07 18.92 -0.05
N ASN A 60 -11.15 17.63 -0.41
CA ASN A 60 -12.09 16.67 0.18
C ASN A 60 -11.67 16.16 1.57
N LEU A 61 -10.51 16.59 2.11
CA LEU A 61 -10.07 16.25 3.47
C LEU A 61 -10.54 17.28 4.54
N ARG A 62 -11.41 18.22 4.19
CA ARG A 62 -11.96 19.17 5.16
C ARG A 62 -12.83 18.45 6.20
N ARG A 63 -12.58 18.75 7.48
CA ARG A 63 -13.31 18.24 8.64
C ARG A 63 -14.80 18.60 8.52
N ASP A 64 -15.67 17.61 8.66
CA ASP A 64 -17.11 17.83 8.81
C ASP A 64 -17.38 18.26 10.26
N PRO A 65 -17.89 19.48 10.51
CA PRO A 65 -18.03 20.02 11.87
C PRO A 65 -19.08 19.32 12.74
N SER A 66 -19.85 18.37 12.20
CA SER A 66 -20.88 17.63 12.94
C SER A 66 -20.42 16.33 13.61
N GLU A 67 -19.13 15.99 13.59
CA GLU A 67 -18.67 14.78 14.27
C GLU A 67 -18.68 14.93 15.79
N GLY A 68 -19.62 14.25 16.44
CA GLY A 68 -19.71 14.14 17.89
C GLY A 68 -18.39 13.68 18.51
N GLN A 69 -18.05 14.30 19.64
CA GLN A 69 -16.85 13.99 20.41
C GLN A 69 -16.92 12.53 20.89
N SER A 70 -16.27 11.61 20.19
CA SER A 70 -16.02 10.27 20.72
C SER A 70 -15.12 10.39 21.95
N GLN A 71 -15.46 9.67 23.02
CA GLN A 71 -14.74 9.72 24.31
C GLN A 71 -13.44 8.91 24.31
N ASP A 72 -13.09 8.22 23.22
CA ASP A 72 -11.86 7.45 23.14
C ASP A 72 -10.63 8.36 23.12
N ALA A 73 -9.60 8.00 23.89
CA ALA A 73 -8.32 8.68 23.85
C ALA A 73 -7.79 8.70 22.40
N PRO A 74 -7.26 9.84 21.91
CA PRO A 74 -6.77 9.93 20.55
C PRO A 74 -5.62 8.93 20.35
N LEU A 75 -5.68 8.17 19.25
CA LEU A 75 -4.58 7.31 18.83
C LEU A 75 -3.36 8.18 18.53
N VAL A 76 -2.22 7.90 19.16
CA VAL A 76 -0.95 8.61 18.92
C VAL A 76 0.13 7.61 18.53
N ILE A 77 0.71 7.80 17.35
CA ILE A 77 1.86 7.05 16.87
C ILE A 77 3.12 7.90 17.14
N THR A 78 3.98 7.41 18.03
CA THR A 78 5.18 8.14 18.44
C THR A 78 6.30 8.06 17.41
N GLU A 79 7.22 9.03 17.45
CA GLU A 79 8.45 9.01 16.63
C GLU A 79 9.25 7.72 16.83
N GLN A 80 9.37 7.27 18.09
CA GLN A 80 10.10 6.05 18.44
C GLN A 80 9.46 4.80 17.83
N SER A 81 8.13 4.72 17.80
CA SER A 81 7.40 3.62 17.15
C SER A 81 7.68 3.59 15.65
N VAL A 82 7.73 4.75 14.98
CA VAL A 82 8.06 4.86 13.55
C VAL A 82 9.48 4.40 13.28
N ILE A 83 10.46 4.89 14.05
CA ILE A 83 11.87 4.48 13.90
C ILE A 83 12.00 2.96 14.11
N ALA A 84 11.34 2.42 15.14
CA ALA A 84 11.37 1.00 15.47
C ALA A 84 10.67 0.09 14.45
N ALA A 85 9.84 0.64 13.55
CA ALA A 85 9.26 -0.08 12.43
C ALA A 85 10.17 -0.12 11.20
N SER A 86 11.28 0.63 11.21
CA SER A 86 12.26 0.52 10.13
C SER A 86 12.76 -0.91 10.00
N ASP A 87 12.98 -1.35 8.76
CA ASP A 87 13.42 -2.70 8.40
C ASP A 87 12.43 -3.82 8.82
N ARG A 88 11.23 -3.45 9.29
CA ARG A 88 10.13 -4.36 9.66
C ARG A 88 8.85 -4.05 8.88
N LEU A 89 8.61 -2.77 8.60
CA LEU A 89 7.53 -2.29 7.74
C LEU A 89 8.12 -1.98 6.36
N PHE A 90 7.55 -2.62 5.33
CA PHE A 90 7.92 -2.41 3.94
C PHE A 90 6.75 -1.79 3.17
N ILE A 91 7.01 -0.68 2.51
CA ILE A 91 6.04 0.06 1.71
C ILE A 91 6.50 0.02 0.25
N GLY A 92 5.68 -0.56 -0.62
CA GLY A 92 5.93 -0.54 -2.06
C GLY A 92 5.66 0.83 -2.67
N ALA A 93 6.53 1.27 -3.56
CA ALA A 93 6.38 2.48 -4.36
C ALA A 93 6.92 2.24 -5.78
N THR A 94 6.50 3.09 -6.72
CA THR A 94 6.95 3.04 -8.11
C THR A 94 7.65 4.36 -8.47
N PRO A 95 8.98 4.42 -8.63
CA PRO A 95 9.67 5.63 -9.07
C PRO A 95 9.22 6.04 -10.48
N CYS A 96 8.90 7.32 -10.67
CA CYS A 96 8.29 7.82 -11.90
C CYS A 96 9.15 7.56 -13.14
N LYS A 97 10.49 7.72 -13.05
CA LYS A 97 11.39 7.53 -14.19
C LYS A 97 11.56 6.07 -14.57
N THR A 98 11.76 5.19 -13.58
CA THR A 98 12.14 3.81 -13.84
C THR A 98 10.91 2.92 -14.02
N GLY A 99 9.80 3.26 -13.37
CA GLY A 99 8.60 2.43 -13.36
C GLY A 99 8.77 1.08 -12.66
N ARG A 100 9.92 0.87 -12.02
CA ARG A 100 10.28 -0.40 -11.37
C ARG A 100 9.80 -0.40 -9.94
N HIS A 101 9.59 -1.58 -9.39
CA HIS A 101 9.22 -1.69 -7.99
C HIS A 101 10.37 -1.24 -7.08
N MET A 102 10.03 -0.46 -6.06
CA MET A 102 10.93 -0.01 -5.01
C MET A 102 10.30 -0.25 -3.64
N LEU A 103 11.09 -0.78 -2.71
CA LEU A 103 10.70 -0.93 -1.31
C LEU A 103 11.24 0.22 -0.47
N LEU A 104 10.36 0.81 0.34
CA LEU A 104 10.65 1.82 1.35
C LEU A 104 10.51 1.17 2.72
N SER A 105 11.53 1.27 3.57
CA SER A 105 11.52 0.63 4.89
C SER A 105 12.33 1.36 5.95
N ARG A 106 12.91 2.52 5.65
CA ARG A 106 13.75 3.28 6.59
C ARG A 106 13.09 4.60 6.90
N PHE A 107 12.63 4.77 8.13
CA PHE A 107 11.85 5.94 8.53
C PHE A 107 12.60 6.65 9.66
N ARG A 108 13.08 7.87 9.41
CA ARG A 108 13.75 8.68 10.45
C ARG A 108 12.77 9.55 11.20
N SER A 109 11.60 9.80 10.59
CA SER A 109 10.55 10.58 11.20
C SER A 109 9.13 10.15 10.83
N ARG A 110 8.14 10.63 11.60
CA ARG A 110 6.71 10.53 11.24
C ARG A 110 6.42 11.15 9.87
N HIS A 111 7.15 12.20 9.50
CA HIS A 111 7.03 12.87 8.20
C HIS A 111 7.51 11.99 7.05
N ASP A 112 8.66 11.32 7.21
CA ASP A 112 9.19 10.38 6.21
C ASP A 112 8.20 9.25 5.95
N LEU A 113 7.68 8.63 7.03
CA LEU A 113 6.69 7.57 6.92
C LEU A 113 5.42 8.07 6.21
N ALA A 114 4.91 9.25 6.58
CA ALA A 114 3.74 9.85 5.94
C ALA A 114 3.99 10.12 4.44
N LYS A 115 5.18 10.60 4.06
CA LYS A 115 5.57 10.76 2.64
C LYS A 115 5.63 9.43 1.90
N CYS A 116 6.23 8.40 2.49
CA CYS A 116 6.29 7.06 1.90
C CYS A 116 4.88 6.49 1.67
N LEU A 117 3.98 6.65 2.65
CA LEU A 117 2.59 6.22 2.53
C LEU A 117 1.83 7.01 1.47
N LEU A 118 2.02 8.33 1.42
CA LEU A 118 1.41 9.18 0.41
C LEU A 118 1.85 8.78 -1.00
N ALA A 119 3.16 8.55 -1.19
CA ALA A 119 3.71 8.04 -2.45
C ALA A 119 3.08 6.70 -2.85
N SER A 120 2.99 5.75 -1.91
CA SER A 120 2.39 4.43 -2.12
C SER A 120 0.90 4.48 -2.50
N CYS A 121 0.20 5.57 -2.20
CA CYS A 121 -1.23 5.76 -2.55
C CYS A 121 -1.44 6.76 -3.70
N ALA A 122 -0.37 7.34 -4.27
CA ALA A 122 -0.47 8.41 -5.25
C ALA A 122 -0.59 7.85 -6.67
N ILE A 123 -1.81 7.61 -7.13
CA ILE A 123 -2.06 7.17 -8.51
C ILE A 123 -1.79 8.34 -9.48
N PRO A 124 -0.90 8.22 -10.49
CA PRO A 124 -0.62 9.28 -11.45
C PRO A 124 -1.82 9.51 -12.37
N ARG A 125 -1.96 10.72 -12.91
CA ARG A 125 -3.10 11.04 -13.81
C ARG A 125 -3.04 10.28 -15.13
N SER A 126 -1.83 9.99 -15.58
CA SER A 126 -1.58 9.23 -16.79
C SER A 126 -1.63 7.71 -16.56
N ALA A 127 -1.98 7.23 -15.37
CA ALA A 127 -2.10 5.81 -15.09
C ALA A 127 -3.14 5.17 -16.03
N HIS A 128 -2.75 4.09 -16.69
CA HIS A 128 -3.65 3.30 -17.51
C HIS A 128 -3.80 1.89 -16.92
N PRO A 129 -4.98 1.25 -16.96
CA PRO A 129 -5.16 -0.12 -16.47
C PRO A 129 -4.16 -1.14 -17.07
N PHE A 130 -3.72 -0.92 -18.31
CA PHE A 130 -2.71 -1.76 -18.98
C PHE A 130 -1.29 -1.62 -18.40
N ASP A 131 -1.01 -0.60 -17.60
CA ASP A 131 0.27 -0.49 -16.92
C ASP A 131 0.49 -1.66 -15.96
N LEU A 132 -0.59 -2.21 -15.38
CA LEU A 132 -0.56 -3.41 -14.52
C LEU A 132 -0.17 -4.70 -15.25
N LEU A 133 -0.23 -4.69 -16.59
CA LEU A 133 0.16 -5.82 -17.45
C LEU A 133 1.62 -5.74 -17.91
N ARG A 134 2.30 -4.61 -17.65
CA ARG A 134 3.69 -4.45 -18.06
C ARG A 134 4.60 -5.33 -17.22
N ASN A 135 5.72 -5.74 -17.83
CA ASN A 135 6.76 -6.53 -17.16
C ASN A 135 7.98 -5.65 -16.85
N GLU A 136 8.94 -6.20 -16.09
CA GLU A 136 10.16 -5.51 -15.69
C GLU A 136 11.05 -5.03 -16.86
N ARG A 137 10.85 -5.60 -18.05
CA ARG A 137 11.61 -5.23 -19.27
C ARG A 137 11.04 -3.99 -19.95
N SER A 138 9.76 -3.68 -19.71
CA SER A 138 9.07 -2.53 -20.31
C SER A 138 8.17 -1.84 -19.27
N PRO A 139 8.74 -1.35 -18.16
CA PRO A 139 7.96 -0.74 -17.08
C PRO A 139 7.23 0.53 -17.56
N ALA A 140 6.12 0.88 -16.90
CA ALA A 140 5.44 2.16 -17.15
C ALA A 140 6.19 3.30 -16.47
N THR A 141 6.47 4.37 -17.21
CA THR A 141 7.04 5.59 -16.65
C THR A 141 5.97 6.66 -16.52
N TYR A 142 6.12 7.54 -15.55
CA TYR A 142 5.14 8.58 -15.23
C TYR A 142 5.79 9.96 -15.20
N PRO A 143 5.03 11.03 -15.48
CA PRO A 143 5.52 12.40 -15.30
C PRO A 143 5.94 12.63 -13.83
N GLU A 144 7.14 13.14 -13.60
CA GLU A 144 7.67 13.35 -12.24
C GLU A 144 6.78 14.30 -11.40
N VAL A 145 6.09 15.24 -12.05
CA VAL A 145 5.12 16.17 -11.43
C VAL A 145 3.89 15.48 -10.83
N ASP A 146 3.61 14.24 -11.21
CA ASP A 146 2.54 13.45 -10.60
C ASP A 146 3.00 12.66 -9.37
N GLY A 147 4.33 12.54 -9.17
CA GLY A 147 4.95 11.81 -8.06
C GLY A 147 5.06 12.62 -6.77
N VAL A 148 5.14 11.89 -5.67
CA VAL A 148 5.48 12.40 -4.34
C VAL A 148 6.97 12.26 -4.15
N ILE A 149 7.65 13.32 -3.70
CA ILE A 149 9.09 13.29 -3.47
C ILE A 149 9.38 12.52 -2.18
N VAL A 150 10.02 11.36 -2.32
CA VAL A 150 10.43 10.50 -1.20
C VAL A 150 11.94 10.67 -0.97
N PRO A 151 12.39 10.88 0.29
CA PRO A 151 13.82 10.92 0.60
C PRO A 151 14.52 9.60 0.21
N PRO A 152 15.69 9.66 -0.44
CA PRO A 152 16.39 8.46 -0.90
C PRO A 152 16.83 7.53 0.24
N GLU A 153 17.05 8.08 1.44
CA GLU A 153 17.34 7.30 2.64
C GLU A 153 16.21 6.37 3.08
N CYS A 154 14.97 6.61 2.61
CA CYS A 154 13.83 5.76 2.94
C CYS A 154 13.84 4.43 2.19
N ALA A 155 14.60 4.32 1.11
CA ALA A 155 14.75 3.08 0.37
C ALA A 155 15.41 1.99 1.23
N TRP A 156 14.88 0.77 1.14
CA TRP A 156 15.48 -0.41 1.79
C TRP A 156 16.92 -0.62 1.33
N ASP A 157 17.10 -0.70 0.00
CA ASP A 157 18.40 -0.82 -0.63
C ASP A 157 18.77 0.52 -1.29
N VAL A 158 19.41 1.39 -0.51
CA VAL A 158 19.86 2.70 -0.96
C VAL A 158 20.84 2.59 -2.14
N ALA A 159 21.67 1.54 -2.18
CA ALA A 159 22.63 1.36 -3.26
C ALA A 159 21.94 0.93 -4.56
N ALA A 160 21.00 -0.02 -4.50
CA ALA A 160 20.20 -0.39 -5.66
C ALA A 160 19.29 0.76 -6.11
N ALA A 161 18.69 1.50 -5.18
CA ALA A 161 17.91 2.69 -5.49
C ALA A 161 18.78 3.73 -6.22
N ALA A 162 19.96 4.05 -5.68
CA ALA A 162 20.92 4.94 -6.32
C ALA A 162 21.39 4.43 -7.69
N ALA A 163 21.59 3.12 -7.85
CA ALA A 163 21.97 2.51 -9.13
C ALA A 163 20.85 2.61 -10.17
N GLN A 164 19.59 2.37 -9.77
CA GLN A 164 18.42 2.57 -10.63
C GLN A 164 18.22 4.03 -11.04
N MET A 165 18.71 4.96 -10.22
CA MET A 165 18.61 6.40 -10.47
C MET A 165 19.72 6.94 -11.36
N ARG A 166 20.81 6.21 -11.57
CA ARG A 166 21.86 6.64 -12.50
C ARG A 166 21.31 6.60 -13.92
N PRO A 167 21.15 7.76 -14.58
CA PRO A 167 20.71 7.76 -15.96
C PRO A 167 21.83 7.20 -16.85
N ALA A 168 21.44 6.53 -17.93
CA ALA A 168 22.38 5.88 -18.84
C ALA A 168 23.35 6.87 -19.52
N ASP A 169 22.97 8.15 -19.59
CA ASP A 169 23.75 9.25 -20.17
C ASP A 169 24.71 9.93 -19.17
N GLY A 170 24.75 9.48 -17.91
CA GLY A 170 25.60 10.07 -16.87
C GLY A 170 25.15 11.45 -16.36
N SER A 171 23.95 11.92 -16.73
CA SER A 171 23.37 13.12 -16.14
C SER A 171 23.14 12.95 -14.63
N LEU A 172 23.04 14.07 -13.90
CA LEU A 172 22.85 14.02 -12.45
C LEU A 172 21.55 13.27 -12.10
N PRO A 173 21.59 12.35 -11.12
CA PRO A 173 20.44 11.55 -10.75
C PRO A 173 19.44 12.45 -10.02
N TYR A 174 18.47 12.97 -10.75
CA TYR A 174 17.22 13.50 -10.21
C TYR A 174 17.32 14.76 -9.36
N SER A 175 16.12 15.29 -9.06
CA SER A 175 15.88 16.39 -8.14
C SER A 175 16.75 16.24 -6.88
N PRO A 176 17.48 17.30 -6.46
CA PRO A 176 18.23 17.28 -5.20
C PRO A 176 17.33 17.04 -3.97
N HIS A 177 16.01 17.06 -4.15
CA HIS A 177 15.01 16.90 -3.11
C HIS A 177 14.59 15.44 -2.87
N GLY A 178 14.93 14.51 -3.77
CA GLY A 178 14.62 13.08 -3.60
C GLY A 178 14.01 12.43 -4.84
N ILE A 179 13.28 11.34 -4.63
CA ILE A 179 12.82 10.43 -5.68
C ILE A 179 11.31 10.64 -5.90
N PRO A 180 10.87 11.13 -7.07
CA PRO A 180 9.44 11.23 -7.37
C PRO A 180 8.85 9.82 -7.53
N CYS A 181 7.94 9.46 -6.64
CA CYS A 181 7.32 8.14 -6.57
C CYS A 181 5.80 8.21 -6.65
N VAL A 182 5.20 7.21 -7.28
CA VAL A 182 3.75 7.01 -7.37
C VAL A 182 3.36 5.66 -6.76
N ASP A 183 2.07 5.36 -6.81
CA ASP A 183 1.46 4.17 -6.22
C ASP A 183 2.28 2.90 -6.50
N GLY A 184 2.60 2.17 -5.42
CA GLY A 184 3.41 0.95 -5.49
C GLY A 184 2.70 -0.18 -6.23
N GLY A 185 1.37 -0.20 -6.20
CA GLY A 185 0.56 -1.21 -6.85
C GLY A 185 0.60 -1.18 -8.37
N LEU A 186 1.14 -0.11 -8.97
CA LEU A 186 1.39 -0.05 -10.41
C LEU A 186 2.54 -0.97 -10.84
N SER A 187 3.53 -1.18 -9.98
CA SER A 187 4.67 -2.07 -10.26
C SER A 187 4.59 -3.40 -9.50
N ALA A 188 4.11 -3.37 -8.25
CA ALA A 188 3.86 -4.57 -7.43
C ALA A 188 2.69 -4.34 -6.46
N ALA A 189 1.51 -4.87 -6.78
CA ALA A 189 0.30 -4.73 -5.97
C ALA A 189 0.32 -5.50 -4.65
N ALA A 190 1.10 -6.59 -4.59
CA ALA A 190 1.45 -7.30 -3.37
C ALA A 190 2.98 -7.40 -3.29
N PRO A 191 3.66 -6.32 -2.85
CA PRO A 191 5.11 -6.33 -2.78
C PRO A 191 5.55 -7.36 -1.74
N MET A 192 6.51 -8.20 -2.13
CA MET A 192 7.12 -9.15 -1.20
C MET A 192 8.28 -8.47 -0.47
N PRO A 193 8.49 -8.77 0.83
CA PRO A 193 9.68 -8.32 1.52
C PRO A 193 10.94 -8.95 0.88
N PRO A 194 12.14 -8.45 1.18
CA PRO A 194 13.40 -9.04 0.75
C PRO A 194 13.47 -10.55 1.05
N LEU A 195 14.09 -11.33 0.17
CA LEU A 195 14.09 -12.80 0.24
C LEU A 195 14.65 -13.31 1.58
N GLU A 196 15.66 -12.63 2.09
CA GLU A 196 16.29 -12.89 3.39
C GLU A 196 15.35 -12.73 4.59
N LEU A 197 14.20 -12.06 4.43
CA LEU A 197 13.18 -11.89 5.45
C LEU A 197 11.94 -12.78 5.21
N GLN A 198 11.87 -13.47 4.08
CA GLN A 198 10.73 -14.33 3.74
C GLN A 198 10.87 -15.69 4.44
N VAL A 199 10.31 -15.82 5.64
CA VAL A 199 10.17 -17.11 6.34
C VAL A 199 8.80 -17.70 6.09
N HIS A 200 7.76 -17.07 6.64
CA HIS A 200 6.36 -17.41 6.38
C HIS A 200 5.67 -16.14 5.93
N THR A 201 5.17 -16.14 4.70
CA THR A 201 4.49 -14.98 4.13
C THR A 201 3.01 -15.25 4.06
N LEU A 202 2.21 -14.35 4.63
CA LEU A 202 0.78 -14.27 4.40
C LEU A 202 0.51 -13.03 3.54
N SER A 203 0.08 -13.24 2.30
CA SER A 203 -0.39 -12.16 1.44
C SER A 203 -1.90 -12.00 1.59
N VAL A 204 -2.33 -10.80 1.96
CA VAL A 204 -3.74 -10.43 2.04
C VAL A 204 -4.09 -9.54 0.86
N THR A 205 -5.12 -9.89 0.10
CA THR A 205 -5.55 -9.14 -1.08
C THR A 205 -7.07 -8.92 -1.07
N PRO A 206 -7.56 -7.75 -1.50
CA PRO A 206 -8.99 -7.50 -1.66
C PRO A 206 -9.59 -8.09 -2.95
N ILE A 207 -8.75 -8.65 -3.82
CA ILE A 207 -9.13 -9.23 -5.12
C ILE A 207 -9.01 -10.76 -4.99
N SER A 208 -10.01 -11.48 -5.50
CA SER A 208 -10.05 -12.94 -5.50
C SER A 208 -8.99 -13.55 -6.42
N GLY A 209 -8.37 -14.63 -5.95
CA GLY A 209 -7.35 -15.39 -6.68
C GLY A 209 -7.17 -16.80 -6.12
N PRO A 210 -6.08 -17.49 -6.45
CA PRO A 210 -5.73 -18.76 -5.83
C PRO A 210 -5.58 -18.60 -4.31
N GLN A 211 -6.35 -19.38 -3.53
CA GLN A 211 -6.32 -19.38 -2.06
C GLN A 211 -5.43 -20.51 -1.52
N GLY A 212 -4.94 -20.33 -0.29
CA GLY A 212 -4.17 -21.33 0.44
C GLY A 212 -2.66 -21.22 0.22
N CYS A 213 -1.95 -22.33 0.38
CA CYS A 213 -0.51 -22.39 0.15
C CYS A 213 -0.22 -22.32 -1.35
N VAL A 214 0.35 -21.20 -1.80
CA VAL A 214 0.64 -20.93 -3.22
C VAL A 214 2.03 -21.42 -3.60
N SER A 215 2.94 -21.50 -2.63
CA SER A 215 4.27 -22.08 -2.77
C SER A 215 4.73 -22.60 -1.42
N ALA A 216 5.13 -23.87 -1.40
CA ALA A 216 5.86 -24.48 -0.29
C ALA A 216 7.21 -24.95 -0.85
N SER A 217 8.30 -24.48 -0.25
CA SER A 217 9.65 -25.00 -0.55
C SER A 217 10.17 -25.69 0.70
N ASP A 218 10.15 -27.03 0.69
CA ASP A 218 10.69 -27.84 1.80
C ASP A 218 12.17 -27.54 2.05
N ALA A 219 12.92 -27.21 0.98
CA ALA A 219 14.34 -26.89 1.06
C ALA A 219 14.63 -25.59 1.81
N GLN A 220 13.69 -24.63 1.81
CA GLN A 220 13.87 -23.33 2.47
C GLN A 220 12.97 -23.14 3.70
N ARG A 221 12.11 -24.13 4.02
CA ARG A 221 11.06 -24.00 5.04
C ARG A 221 10.21 -22.73 4.85
N THR A 222 10.06 -22.29 3.61
CA THR A 222 9.26 -21.12 3.28
C THR A 222 7.87 -21.53 2.85
N ALA A 223 6.87 -20.91 3.48
CA ALA A 223 5.46 -21.11 3.16
C ALA A 223 4.86 -19.77 2.77
N HIS A 224 4.20 -19.73 1.61
CA HIS A 224 3.49 -18.55 1.13
C HIS A 224 2.00 -18.83 1.06
N TYR A 225 1.26 -18.22 1.97
CA TYR A 225 -0.19 -18.29 2.05
C TYR A 225 -0.83 -17.07 1.40
N HIS A 226 -1.92 -17.28 0.67
CA HIS A 226 -2.75 -16.22 0.12
C HIS A 226 -4.13 -16.21 0.79
N LEU A 227 -4.44 -15.11 1.46
CA LEU A 227 -5.76 -14.78 1.97
C LEU A 227 -6.43 -13.80 1.01
N CYS A 228 -7.48 -14.25 0.34
CA CYS A 228 -8.22 -13.46 -0.64
C CYS A 228 -9.70 -13.84 -0.62
N PRO A 229 -10.62 -12.98 -1.11
CA PRO A 229 -12.03 -13.30 -1.09
C PRO A 229 -12.38 -14.50 -1.96
N ILE A 230 -13.35 -15.31 -1.51
CA ILE A 230 -13.91 -16.40 -2.33
C ILE A 230 -14.69 -15.80 -3.50
N ASP A 231 -14.27 -16.09 -4.72
CA ASP A 231 -14.98 -15.70 -5.93
C ASP A 231 -16.20 -16.60 -6.14
N THR A 232 -17.41 -16.06 -6.10
CA THR A 232 -18.64 -16.83 -6.30
C THR A 232 -19.22 -16.62 -7.70
N SER A 233 -18.56 -15.81 -8.52
CA SER A 233 -19.05 -15.39 -9.83
C SER A 233 -18.55 -16.26 -10.99
N VAL A 234 -19.09 -16.00 -12.18
CA VAL A 234 -18.63 -16.61 -13.43
C VAL A 234 -17.19 -16.17 -13.68
N ARG A 235 -16.30 -17.16 -13.83
CA ARG A 235 -14.88 -16.97 -14.11
C ARG A 235 -14.57 -17.35 -15.54
N VAL A 236 -13.63 -16.67 -16.17
CA VAL A 236 -13.01 -17.16 -17.40
C VAL A 236 -12.15 -18.38 -17.01
N PRO A 237 -12.45 -19.59 -17.49
CA PRO A 237 -11.75 -20.79 -17.06
C PRO A 237 -10.26 -20.71 -17.42
N LEU A 238 -9.41 -21.20 -16.53
CA LEU A 238 -7.96 -21.43 -16.72
C LEU A 238 -7.08 -20.18 -16.87
N ILE A 239 -7.59 -18.96 -16.70
CA ILE A 239 -6.78 -17.75 -16.79
C ILE A 239 -6.82 -16.98 -15.46
N ALA A 240 -5.71 -17.03 -14.73
CA ALA A 240 -5.45 -16.18 -13.57
C ALA A 240 -4.17 -15.36 -13.85
N PRO A 241 -4.28 -14.26 -14.62
CA PRO A 241 -3.11 -13.50 -15.01
C PRO A 241 -2.42 -12.89 -13.78
N ARG A 242 -1.13 -12.61 -13.91
CA ARG A 242 -0.41 -11.83 -12.92
C ARG A 242 -0.56 -10.34 -13.25
N LEU A 243 -1.26 -9.60 -12.39
CA LEU A 243 -1.37 -8.15 -12.45
C LEU A 243 -0.48 -7.57 -11.34
N ALA A 244 0.58 -6.85 -11.73
CA ALA A 244 1.56 -6.31 -10.78
C ALA A 244 2.00 -7.34 -9.71
N GLY A 245 2.35 -8.55 -10.15
CA GLY A 245 2.79 -9.66 -9.29
C GLY A 245 1.68 -10.52 -8.67
N MET A 246 0.44 -10.02 -8.60
CA MET A 246 -0.70 -10.71 -7.99
C MET A 246 -1.43 -11.59 -8.99
N ARG A 247 -1.72 -12.85 -8.63
CA ARG A 247 -2.62 -13.72 -9.41
C ARG A 247 -4.06 -13.42 -9.05
N CYS A 248 -4.83 -12.90 -10.00
CA CYS A 248 -6.25 -12.64 -9.83
C CYS A 248 -7.06 -13.48 -10.82
N TYR A 249 -8.29 -13.86 -10.46
CA TYR A 249 -9.22 -14.42 -11.44
C TYR A 249 -9.78 -13.31 -12.34
N LEU A 250 -9.98 -13.61 -13.63
CA LEU A 250 -10.81 -12.78 -14.49
C LEU A 250 -12.28 -13.17 -14.25
N SER A 251 -12.94 -12.42 -13.39
CA SER A 251 -14.29 -12.71 -12.92
C SER A 251 -15.11 -11.44 -12.71
N VAL A 252 -16.43 -11.60 -12.65
CA VAL A 252 -17.35 -10.48 -12.45
C VAL A 252 -17.12 -9.85 -11.07
N ASP A 253 -16.91 -10.65 -10.04
CA ASP A 253 -16.63 -10.17 -8.68
C ASP A 253 -15.39 -9.27 -8.63
N ASN A 254 -14.30 -9.67 -9.31
CA ASN A 254 -13.07 -8.89 -9.33
C ASN A 254 -13.21 -7.59 -10.14
N LEU A 255 -13.97 -7.60 -11.24
CA LEU A 255 -14.28 -6.39 -11.99
C LEU A 255 -15.13 -5.41 -11.16
N GLN A 256 -16.12 -5.93 -10.43
CA GLN A 256 -16.93 -5.13 -9.52
C GLN A 256 -16.10 -4.57 -8.37
N ALA A 257 -15.22 -5.38 -7.77
CA ALA A 257 -14.32 -4.94 -6.71
C ALA A 257 -13.38 -3.82 -7.19
N ALA A 258 -12.80 -3.97 -8.39
CA ALA A 258 -11.95 -2.95 -8.99
C ALA A 258 -12.74 -1.64 -9.24
N ALA A 259 -13.95 -1.71 -9.79
CA ALA A 259 -14.79 -0.54 -10.00
C ALA A 259 -15.14 0.17 -8.67
N GLN A 260 -15.50 -0.60 -7.65
CA GLN A 260 -15.87 -0.09 -6.33
C GLN A 260 -14.67 0.49 -5.55
N SER A 261 -13.45 0.02 -5.80
CA SER A 261 -12.24 0.53 -5.12
C SER A 261 -11.91 1.99 -5.45
N LEU A 262 -12.48 2.56 -6.51
CA LEU A 262 -12.30 3.95 -6.90
C LEU A 262 -13.09 4.95 -6.03
N GLY A 263 -13.91 4.45 -5.10
CA GLY A 263 -14.71 5.28 -4.20
C GLY A 263 -15.80 4.46 -3.53
N PRO A 264 -15.45 3.52 -2.64
CA PRO A 264 -16.43 2.60 -2.06
C PRO A 264 -17.39 3.37 -1.15
N SER A 265 -18.68 3.03 -1.22
CA SER A 265 -19.67 3.56 -0.28
C SER A 265 -19.41 3.03 1.13
N HIS A 266 -20.00 3.68 2.14
CA HIS A 266 -19.95 3.22 3.52
C HIS A 266 -20.47 1.79 3.70
N ALA A 267 -21.58 1.46 3.03
CA ALA A 267 -22.15 0.12 3.02
C ALA A 267 -21.20 -0.88 2.36
N THR A 268 -20.55 -0.49 1.27
CA THR A 268 -19.53 -1.30 0.58
C THR A 268 -18.35 -1.61 1.49
N MET A 269 -17.81 -0.60 2.20
CA MET A 269 -16.70 -0.80 3.13
C MET A 269 -17.05 -1.75 4.27
N ARG A 270 -18.26 -1.62 4.87
CA ARG A 270 -18.73 -2.55 5.91
C ARG A 270 -18.92 -3.97 5.37
N HIS A 271 -19.47 -4.10 4.17
CA HIS A 271 -19.62 -5.40 3.52
C HIS A 271 -18.27 -6.07 3.28
N TRP A 272 -17.28 -5.33 2.76
CA TRP A 272 -15.92 -5.84 2.56
C TRP A 272 -15.23 -6.22 3.87
N TYR A 273 -15.42 -5.45 4.94
CA TYR A 273 -14.90 -5.79 6.26
C TYR A 273 -15.49 -7.10 6.78
N SER A 274 -16.82 -7.24 6.76
CA SER A 274 -17.50 -8.48 7.16
C SER A 274 -17.02 -9.69 6.37
N ARG A 275 -16.91 -9.54 5.04
CA ARG A 275 -16.40 -10.60 4.16
C ARG A 275 -14.96 -10.97 4.50
N GLY A 276 -14.10 -9.98 4.75
CA GLY A 276 -12.72 -10.20 5.18
C GLY A 276 -12.60 -10.95 6.50
N CYS A 277 -13.50 -10.70 7.46
CA CYS A 277 -13.59 -11.47 8.71
C CYS A 277 -13.94 -12.94 8.43
N GLU A 278 -14.96 -13.21 7.61
CA GLU A 278 -15.34 -14.58 7.23
C GLU A 278 -14.20 -15.31 6.51
N ASP A 279 -13.51 -14.64 5.60
CA ASP A 279 -12.38 -15.22 4.86
C ASP A 279 -11.21 -15.56 5.81
N ALA A 280 -10.95 -14.71 6.80
CA ALA A 280 -9.94 -14.96 7.83
C ALA A 280 -10.32 -16.16 8.74
N GLU A 281 -11.57 -16.23 9.18
CA GLU A 281 -12.08 -17.37 9.97
C GLU A 281 -11.96 -18.70 9.21
N ARG A 282 -12.36 -18.71 7.93
CA ARG A 282 -12.20 -19.89 7.07
C ARG A 282 -10.73 -20.28 6.90
N PHE A 283 -9.86 -19.29 6.70
CA PHE A 283 -8.42 -19.54 6.57
C PHE A 283 -7.84 -20.17 7.84
N LEU A 284 -8.20 -19.66 9.02
CA LEU A 284 -7.79 -20.21 10.31
C LEU A 284 -8.33 -21.62 10.52
N ALA A 285 -9.58 -21.89 10.14
CA ALA A 285 -10.17 -23.23 10.24
C ALA A 285 -9.54 -24.26 9.28
N ALA A 286 -9.05 -23.81 8.12
CA ALA A 286 -8.46 -24.66 7.09
C ALA A 286 -6.94 -24.87 7.25
N THR A 287 -6.27 -23.99 7.99
CA THR A 287 -4.82 -24.06 8.19
C THR A 287 -4.55 -24.85 9.47
N PRO A 288 -3.99 -26.07 9.40
CA PRO A 288 -3.61 -26.80 10.60
C PRO A 288 -2.62 -25.97 11.41
N GLU A 289 -2.71 -26.02 12.75
CA GLU A 289 -1.77 -25.28 13.59
C GLU A 289 -0.33 -25.62 13.18
N PRO A 290 0.55 -24.61 13.04
CA PRO A 290 1.94 -24.87 12.72
C PRO A 290 2.51 -25.81 13.79
N PRO A 291 3.29 -26.84 13.40
CA PRO A 291 3.92 -27.71 14.39
C PRO A 291 4.75 -26.86 15.36
N GLU A 292 4.54 -27.06 16.67
CA GLU A 292 5.25 -26.39 17.77
C GLU A 292 6.78 -26.46 17.65
#